data_AF-A0A4S8LU54-F1
#
_entry.id   AF-A0A4S8LU54-F1
#
_cell.length_a   1.000
_cell.length_b   1.000
_cell.length_c   1.000
_cell.angle_alpha   90.00
_cell.angle_beta   90.00
_cell.angle_gamma   90.00
#
_symmetry.space_group_name_H-M   'P 1'
#
loop_
_entity.id
_entity.type
_entity.pdbx_description
1 polymer ?
#
loop_
_entity_poly.entity_id
_entity_poly.type
_entity_poly.pdbx_seq_one_letter_code
_entity_poly.pdbx_strand_id
1 'polypeptide(L)'
;MTEIKKVVSHEQHTARLKAIEEALGSSINPNPAKALTPPSVLTPAPTRPLTPSLDNDLSAVFAAAVSLKNKNEVFYRAHEEAEVSHSNFNELFSAFSQEYQTPSLMSTPTRARVKGNTPLTSPNLLAPIMWTPAILGTSSTQLSPVKSALAPATINTSPEKPEETTIPTSPSTLSPRNVTWVVYLGVNEIDGIYYSWVESEPKKHDGAFYTSSGNKSKIVKGFKSHECAKISYNETKESGVLALLKNREDKQMEKFLVLQGVQPGIYTKRFEFMSTGLGWRGGIVERHLVDDVMAVEIFEQRKDEGKIAIIHADDHFLNL
;
A
#
# COMPACT_ATOMS: atom_id res chain seq x y z
N MET A 1 29.29 9.40 -25.07
CA MET A 1 28.33 8.78 -26.03
C MET A 1 26.91 8.76 -25.44
N THR A 2 26.49 9.84 -24.76
CA THR A 2 25.35 9.83 -23.82
C THR A 2 24.30 10.91 -24.14
N GLU A 3 24.59 11.83 -25.07
CA GLU A 3 23.68 12.93 -25.41
C GLU A 3 22.63 12.60 -26.48
N ILE A 4 22.83 11.56 -27.29
CA ILE A 4 21.92 11.25 -28.40
C ILE A 4 20.60 10.61 -27.92
N LYS A 5 20.58 9.98 -26.74
CA LYS A 5 19.36 9.32 -26.21
C LYS A 5 18.29 10.29 -25.72
N LYS A 6 18.63 11.55 -25.42
CA LYS A 6 17.67 12.49 -24.82
C LYS A 6 16.73 13.14 -25.84
N VAL A 7 17.19 13.29 -27.09
CA VAL A 7 16.40 13.95 -28.15
C VAL A 7 15.29 13.03 -28.68
N VAL A 8 15.54 11.73 -28.78
CA VAL A 8 14.56 10.75 -29.29
C VAL A 8 13.34 10.61 -28.36
N SER A 9 13.52 10.82 -27.05
CA SER A 9 12.43 10.72 -26.08
C SER A 9 11.43 11.89 -26.15
N HIS A 10 11.87 13.08 -26.57
CA HIS A 10 10.98 14.24 -26.58
C HIS A 10 10.02 14.20 -27.78
N GLU A 11 10.52 13.79 -28.94
CA GLU A 11 9.75 13.72 -30.18
C GLU A 11 8.65 12.65 -30.14
N GLN A 12 8.93 11.50 -29.50
CA GLN A 12 7.93 10.45 -29.26
C GLN A 12 6.80 10.89 -28.32
N HIS A 13 7.08 11.75 -27.34
CA HIS A 13 6.06 12.25 -26.42
C HIS A 13 5.09 13.21 -27.13
N THR A 14 5.62 14.10 -27.96
CA THR A 14 4.81 15.06 -28.73
C THR A 14 3.92 14.37 -29.76
N ALA A 15 4.43 13.32 -30.43
CA ALA A 15 3.63 12.52 -31.35
C ALA A 15 2.47 11.77 -30.66
N ARG A 16 2.67 11.32 -29.41
CA ARG A 16 1.64 10.63 -28.62
C ARG A 16 0.49 11.55 -28.20
N LEU A 17 0.80 12.78 -27.80
CA LEU A 17 -0.22 13.76 -27.39
C LEU A 17 -1.12 14.15 -28.57
N LYS A 18 -0.55 14.34 -29.76
CA LYS A 18 -1.31 14.69 -30.96
C LYS A 18 -2.31 13.60 -31.39
N ALA A 19 -1.92 12.33 -31.24
CA ALA A 19 -2.80 11.20 -31.55
C ALA A 19 -4.01 11.09 -30.59
N ILE A 20 -3.86 11.55 -29.34
CA ILE A 20 -4.94 11.53 -28.34
C ILE A 20 -5.96 12.64 -28.64
N GLU A 21 -5.51 13.82 -29.06
CA GLU A 21 -6.42 14.91 -29.47
C GLU A 21 -7.26 14.55 -30.70
N GLU A 22 -6.66 13.89 -31.70
CA GLU A 22 -7.39 13.43 -32.90
C GLU A 22 -8.43 12.34 -32.57
N ALA A 23 -8.15 11.47 -31.61
CA ALA A 23 -9.08 10.41 -31.19
C ALA A 23 -10.29 10.97 -30.42
N LEU A 24 -10.13 12.04 -29.65
CA LEU A 24 -11.20 12.65 -28.86
C LEU A 24 -12.15 13.53 -29.68
N GLY A 25 -11.70 14.03 -30.84
CA GLY A 25 -12.52 14.87 -31.72
C GLY A 25 -13.60 14.14 -32.53
N SER A 26 -13.60 12.80 -32.58
CA SER A 26 -14.47 12.02 -33.51
C SER A 26 -15.72 11.38 -32.90
N SER A 27 -16.01 11.61 -31.61
CA SER A 27 -17.10 10.88 -30.91
C SER A 27 -18.19 11.80 -30.33
N ILE A 28 -18.83 12.61 -31.17
CA ILE A 28 -20.10 13.24 -30.81
C ILE A 28 -21.04 13.21 -32.02
N ASN A 29 -21.93 12.23 -32.05
CA ASN A 29 -23.06 12.18 -32.98
C ASN A 29 -24.36 11.99 -32.17
N PRO A 30 -25.18 13.03 -31.96
CA PRO A 30 -26.45 12.90 -31.26
C PRO A 30 -27.55 12.57 -32.26
N ASN A 31 -28.17 11.39 -32.14
CA ASN A 31 -29.38 11.07 -32.88
C ASN A 31 -30.46 10.54 -31.92
N PRO A 32 -31.52 11.32 -31.63
CA PRO A 32 -32.65 10.84 -30.85
C PRO A 32 -33.92 10.83 -31.70
N ALA A 33 -34.36 9.64 -32.13
CA ALA A 33 -35.77 9.40 -32.44
C ALA A 33 -36.04 7.90 -32.61
N LYS A 34 -36.62 7.26 -31.59
CA LYS A 34 -37.42 6.06 -31.82
C LYS A 34 -38.60 6.01 -30.86
N ALA A 35 -39.76 5.85 -31.48
CA ALA A 35 -41.11 6.03 -30.97
C ALA A 35 -41.52 4.98 -29.93
N LEU A 36 -42.29 5.41 -28.94
CA LEU A 36 -43.11 4.55 -28.09
C LEU A 36 -44.46 4.26 -28.76
N THR A 37 -44.85 2.99 -28.78
CA THR A 37 -46.24 2.54 -28.95
C THR A 37 -46.79 2.02 -27.61
N PRO A 38 -48.08 2.23 -27.30
CA PRO A 38 -48.68 1.77 -26.06
C PRO A 38 -49.38 0.41 -26.24
N PRO A 39 -49.56 -0.36 -25.15
CA PRO A 39 -50.66 -1.31 -25.05
C PRO A 39 -51.65 -0.90 -23.96
N SER A 40 -52.90 -0.78 -24.38
CA SER A 40 -54.09 -0.87 -23.52
C SER A 40 -54.21 -2.28 -22.94
N VAL A 41 -54.61 -2.42 -21.68
CA VAL A 41 -55.71 -3.31 -21.21
C VAL A 41 -56.04 -2.94 -19.75
N LEU A 42 -57.35 -2.74 -19.51
CA LEU A 42 -57.98 -2.48 -18.21
C LEU A 42 -57.94 -3.72 -17.29
N THR A 43 -57.70 -3.50 -16.00
CA THR A 43 -58.32 -4.32 -14.93
C THR A 43 -58.44 -3.48 -13.65
N PRO A 44 -59.60 -3.44 -12.96
CA PRO A 44 -59.78 -2.64 -11.75
C PRO A 44 -59.34 -3.44 -10.51
N ALA A 45 -58.57 -2.80 -9.64
CA ALA A 45 -58.15 -3.32 -8.34
C ALA A 45 -58.35 -2.25 -7.25
N PRO A 46 -58.45 -2.66 -5.97
CA PRO A 46 -59.34 -2.04 -4.99
C PRO A 46 -58.75 -0.79 -4.34
N THR A 47 -59.67 0.08 -3.95
CA THR A 47 -59.50 1.33 -3.21
C THR A 47 -58.49 1.20 -2.07
N ARG A 48 -57.30 1.77 -2.27
CA ARG A 48 -56.31 2.04 -1.21
C ARG A 48 -56.41 3.50 -0.76
N PRO A 49 -56.21 3.79 0.53
CA PRO A 49 -56.39 5.12 1.11
C PRO A 49 -55.28 6.09 0.66
N LEU A 50 -55.69 7.35 0.61
CA LEU A 50 -55.01 8.54 0.11
C LEU A 50 -53.51 8.62 0.48
N THR A 51 -52.71 8.82 -0.56
CA THR A 51 -51.28 9.11 -0.53
C THR A 51 -50.98 10.46 0.13
N PRO A 52 -49.86 10.59 0.88
CA PRO A 52 -49.33 11.89 1.28
C PRO A 52 -48.91 12.72 0.05
N SER A 53 -49.11 14.02 0.17
CA SER A 53 -48.84 15.06 -0.84
C SER A 53 -47.48 14.88 -1.55
N LEU A 54 -47.54 14.67 -2.87
CA LEU A 54 -46.40 14.54 -3.79
C LEU A 54 -45.53 15.81 -3.85
N ASP A 55 -46.09 16.96 -3.48
CA ASP A 55 -45.41 18.26 -3.58
C ASP A 55 -44.30 18.44 -2.53
N ASN A 56 -44.39 17.74 -1.40
CA ASN A 56 -43.35 17.80 -0.36
C ASN A 56 -42.09 17.01 -0.73
N ASP A 57 -42.21 16.00 -1.61
CA ASP A 57 -41.09 15.11 -1.96
C ASP A 57 -40.15 15.75 -3.00
N LEU A 58 -40.72 16.52 -3.94
CA LEU A 58 -39.92 17.24 -4.94
C LEU A 58 -39.05 18.33 -4.32
N SER A 59 -39.57 19.05 -3.32
CA SER A 59 -38.80 20.08 -2.61
C SER A 59 -37.57 19.51 -1.89
N ALA A 60 -37.73 18.34 -1.24
CA ALA A 60 -36.63 17.65 -0.58
C ALA A 60 -35.55 17.18 -1.58
N VAL A 61 -35.97 16.67 -2.76
CA VAL A 61 -35.04 16.26 -3.83
C VAL A 61 -34.25 17.45 -4.38
N PHE A 62 -34.89 18.61 -4.60
CA PHE A 62 -34.20 19.83 -5.04
C PHE A 62 -33.23 20.35 -3.97
N ALA A 63 -33.62 20.37 -2.69
CA ALA A 63 -32.73 20.77 -1.60
C ALA A 63 -31.51 19.85 -1.49
N ALA A 64 -31.70 18.53 -1.68
CA ALA A 64 -30.60 17.57 -1.70
C ALA A 64 -29.67 17.78 -2.91
N ALA A 65 -30.21 18.06 -4.10
CA ALA A 65 -29.41 18.33 -5.30
C ALA A 65 -28.58 19.62 -5.18
N VAL A 66 -29.16 20.69 -4.62
CA VAL A 66 -28.43 21.95 -4.35
C VAL A 66 -27.35 21.73 -3.28
N SER A 67 -27.65 20.97 -2.22
CA SER A 67 -26.66 20.61 -1.19
C SER A 67 -25.49 19.80 -1.78
N LEU A 68 -25.77 18.87 -2.70
CA LEU A 68 -24.74 18.09 -3.38
C LEU A 68 -23.85 18.96 -4.28
N LYS A 69 -24.45 19.90 -5.03
CA LYS A 69 -23.71 20.85 -5.86
C LYS A 69 -22.76 21.72 -5.03
N ASN A 70 -23.23 22.24 -3.90
CA ASN A 70 -22.40 23.04 -3.00
C ASN A 70 -21.25 22.22 -2.38
N LYS A 71 -21.47 20.94 -2.06
CA LYS A 71 -20.40 20.06 -1.56
C LYS A 71 -19.33 19.78 -2.61
N ASN A 72 -19.72 19.63 -3.88
CA ASN A 72 -18.76 19.44 -4.96
C ASN A 72 -17.89 20.70 -5.15
N GLU A 73 -18.47 21.90 -5.06
CA GLU A 73 -17.71 23.15 -5.17
C GLU A 73 -16.67 23.32 -4.05
N VAL A 74 -17.03 22.94 -2.81
CA VAL A 74 -16.07 22.91 -1.69
C VAL A 74 -14.94 21.92 -1.95
N PHE A 75 -15.22 20.77 -2.56
CA PHE A 75 -14.19 19.78 -2.90
C PHE A 75 -13.20 20.30 -3.96
N TYR A 76 -13.70 20.96 -5.01
CA TYR A 76 -12.82 21.55 -6.03
C TYR A 76 -11.93 22.65 -5.46
N ARG A 77 -12.48 23.51 -4.58
CA ARG A 77 -11.69 24.54 -3.92
C ARG A 77 -10.60 23.96 -3.02
N ALA A 78 -10.93 22.94 -2.24
CA ALA A 78 -9.95 22.26 -1.38
C ALA A 78 -8.84 21.58 -2.20
N HIS A 79 -9.17 21.07 -3.39
CA HIS A 79 -8.18 20.49 -4.29
C HIS A 79 -7.23 21.55 -4.87
N GLU A 80 -7.76 22.69 -5.32
CA GLU A 80 -6.96 23.81 -5.81
C GLU A 80 -6.01 24.35 -4.72
N GLU A 81 -6.50 24.49 -3.48
CA GLU A 81 -5.67 24.90 -2.34
C GLU A 81 -4.56 23.87 -2.03
N ALA A 82 -4.85 22.58 -2.16
CA ALA A 82 -3.85 21.53 -1.97
C ALA A 82 -2.76 21.54 -3.05
N GLU A 83 -3.11 21.78 -4.32
CA GLU A 83 -2.13 21.89 -5.41
C GLU A 83 -1.22 23.11 -5.26
N VAL A 84 -1.78 24.25 -4.84
CA VAL A 84 -1.01 25.46 -4.54
C VAL A 84 -0.07 25.21 -3.36
N SER A 85 -0.54 24.55 -2.30
CA SER A 85 0.28 24.20 -1.13
C SER A 85 1.43 23.27 -1.51
N HIS A 86 1.17 22.26 -2.34
CA HIS A 86 2.19 21.33 -2.83
C HIS A 86 3.26 22.02 -3.69
N SER A 87 2.87 22.94 -4.57
CA SER A 87 3.82 23.72 -5.36
C SER A 87 4.71 24.59 -4.47
N ASN A 88 4.13 25.27 -3.48
CA ASN A 88 4.86 26.10 -2.52
C ASN A 88 5.84 25.26 -1.66
N PHE A 89 5.44 24.06 -1.26
CA PHE A 89 6.32 23.13 -0.54
C PHE A 89 7.53 22.72 -1.39
N ASN A 90 7.33 22.39 -2.67
CA ASN A 90 8.43 22.02 -3.56
C ASN A 90 9.40 23.17 -3.83
N GLU A 91 8.89 24.41 -3.90
CA GLU A 91 9.72 25.60 -4.04
C GLU A 91 10.59 25.81 -2.78
N LEU A 92 9.99 25.71 -1.59
CA LEU A 92 10.72 25.78 -0.32
C LEU A 92 11.77 24.68 -0.19
N PHE A 93 11.42 23.45 -0.58
CA PHE A 93 12.34 22.31 -0.54
C PHE A 93 13.53 22.50 -1.50
N SER A 94 13.28 23.08 -2.68
CA SER A 94 14.32 23.39 -3.66
C SER A 94 15.25 24.50 -3.17
N ALA A 95 14.70 25.54 -2.53
CA ALA A 95 15.49 26.60 -1.91
C ALA A 95 16.39 26.04 -0.79
N PHE A 96 15.85 25.18 0.07
CA PHE A 96 16.63 24.54 1.13
C PHE A 96 17.75 23.67 0.55
N SER A 97 17.48 22.89 -0.49
CA SER A 97 18.49 22.04 -1.13
C SER A 97 19.67 22.82 -1.72
N GLN A 98 19.49 24.08 -2.12
CA GLN A 98 20.57 24.93 -2.59
C GLN A 98 21.46 25.43 -1.45
N GLU A 99 20.89 25.71 -0.28
CA GLU A 99 21.65 26.19 0.89
C GLU A 99 22.60 25.13 1.45
N TYR A 100 22.25 23.83 1.30
CA TYR A 100 23.09 22.71 1.75
C TYR A 100 23.99 22.13 0.66
N GLN A 101 24.17 22.82 -0.47
CA GLN A 101 25.24 22.44 -1.40
C GLN A 101 26.59 22.62 -0.71
N THR A 102 27.15 21.51 -0.25
CA THR A 102 28.47 21.47 0.39
C THR A 102 29.47 22.17 -0.51
N PRO A 103 30.15 23.23 -0.05
CA PRO A 103 31.12 23.95 -0.86
C PRO A 103 32.17 22.95 -1.36
N SER A 104 32.28 22.82 -2.68
CA SER A 104 33.26 21.96 -3.33
C SER A 104 34.65 22.30 -2.81
N LEU A 105 35.22 21.39 -2.03
CA LEU A 105 36.59 21.51 -1.53
C LEU A 105 37.53 21.68 -2.72
N MET A 106 38.35 22.73 -2.69
CA MET A 106 39.28 23.04 -3.76
C MET A 106 40.16 21.83 -4.06
N SER A 107 40.10 21.38 -5.31
CA SER A 107 40.90 20.30 -5.84
C SER A 107 42.38 20.59 -5.58
N THR A 108 43.02 19.80 -4.73
CA THR A 108 44.46 19.87 -4.51
C THR A 108 45.21 19.70 -5.83
N PRO A 109 46.24 20.52 -6.11
CA PRO A 109 46.98 20.45 -7.36
C PRO A 109 47.70 19.10 -7.50
N THR A 110 47.29 18.34 -8.51
CA THR A 110 47.93 17.09 -8.92
C THR A 110 49.38 17.36 -9.31
N ARG A 111 50.32 16.89 -8.48
CA ARG A 111 51.76 16.96 -8.73
C ARG A 111 52.09 16.15 -9.99
N ALA A 112 52.51 16.84 -11.05
CA ALA A 112 52.96 16.24 -12.29
C ALA A 112 54.12 15.26 -12.03
N ARG A 113 53.89 13.98 -12.33
CA ARG A 113 54.89 12.91 -12.24
C ARG A 113 55.75 12.95 -13.50
N VAL A 114 57.01 13.35 -13.33
CA VAL A 114 58.06 13.35 -14.36
C VAL A 114 58.31 11.92 -14.83
N LYS A 115 58.26 11.70 -16.16
CA LYS A 115 58.68 10.47 -16.84
C LYS A 115 60.21 10.35 -16.79
N GLY A 116 60.71 9.35 -16.08
CA GLY A 116 62.10 8.90 -16.16
C GLY A 116 62.14 7.43 -16.57
N ASN A 117 62.78 7.15 -17.70
CA ASN A 117 63.01 5.82 -18.24
C ASN A 117 64.15 5.12 -17.49
N THR A 118 63.92 3.93 -16.95
CA THR A 118 64.97 2.91 -16.71
C THR A 118 64.35 1.51 -16.67
N PRO A 119 64.91 0.53 -17.40
CA PRO A 119 64.63 -0.89 -17.21
C PRO A 119 65.66 -1.50 -16.25
N LEU A 120 65.24 -2.40 -15.35
CA LEU A 120 65.90 -3.69 -15.07
C LEU A 120 65.26 -4.39 -13.85
N THR A 121 64.84 -5.64 -14.10
CA THR A 121 65.18 -6.87 -13.36
C THR A 121 65.17 -6.88 -11.83
N SER A 122 64.15 -7.51 -11.23
CA SER A 122 64.30 -8.74 -10.40
C SER A 122 62.98 -9.14 -9.74
N PRO A 123 62.77 -10.44 -9.46
CA PRO A 123 61.59 -10.94 -8.76
C PRO A 123 61.86 -10.95 -7.25
N ASN A 124 60.93 -10.47 -6.43
CA ASN A 124 60.86 -10.95 -5.07
C ASN A 124 59.46 -10.82 -4.46
N LEU A 125 59.06 -11.95 -3.89
CA LEU A 125 57.98 -12.19 -2.96
C LEU A 125 57.86 -11.08 -1.92
N LEU A 126 56.63 -10.60 -1.64
CA LEU A 126 56.20 -10.10 -0.33
C LEU A 126 54.67 -9.90 -0.29
N ALA A 127 54.06 -10.70 0.58
CA ALA A 127 52.80 -10.61 1.32
C ALA A 127 51.57 -9.82 0.78
N PRO A 128 50.34 -10.37 0.93
CA PRO A 128 49.11 -9.62 0.75
C PRO A 128 48.90 -8.61 1.89
N ILE A 129 48.70 -7.35 1.52
CA ILE A 129 48.30 -6.26 2.40
C ILE A 129 46.83 -6.52 2.78
N MET A 130 46.58 -7.02 3.98
CA MET A 130 45.23 -7.04 4.57
C MET A 130 44.81 -5.61 4.89
N TRP A 131 43.79 -5.12 4.19
CA TRP A 131 43.05 -3.93 4.61
C TRP A 131 42.14 -4.32 5.78
N THR A 132 42.48 -3.90 6.99
CA THR A 132 41.56 -3.89 8.12
C THR A 132 40.74 -2.61 8.08
N PRO A 133 39.41 -2.64 7.90
CA PRO A 133 38.58 -1.46 8.13
C PRO A 133 38.53 -1.15 9.63
N ALA A 134 38.77 0.11 9.96
CA ALA A 134 38.64 0.65 11.30
C ALA A 134 37.16 0.56 11.75
N ILE A 135 36.89 -0.28 12.74
CA ILE A 135 35.60 -0.34 13.42
C ILE A 135 35.53 0.86 14.36
N LEU A 136 34.75 1.88 13.96
CA LEU A 136 34.41 3.00 14.82
C LEU A 136 33.41 2.48 15.87
N GLY A 137 33.88 2.37 17.12
CA GLY A 137 33.07 1.93 18.25
C GLY A 137 31.97 2.92 18.56
N THR A 138 30.72 2.49 18.43
CA THR A 138 29.56 3.16 19.02
C THR A 138 29.31 2.58 20.41
N SER A 139 29.48 3.43 21.41
CA SER A 139 29.23 3.13 22.82
C SER A 139 27.78 2.70 23.03
N SER A 140 27.59 1.45 23.45
CA SER A 140 26.31 0.89 23.86
C SER A 140 25.96 1.38 25.26
N THR A 141 25.01 2.30 25.37
CA THR A 141 24.42 2.72 26.64
C THR A 141 23.45 1.62 27.10
N GLN A 142 23.93 0.77 27.99
CA GLN A 142 23.18 -0.30 28.62
C GLN A 142 22.23 0.30 29.68
N LEU A 143 20.93 0.33 29.39
CA LEU A 143 19.88 0.69 30.37
C LEU A 143 19.36 -0.58 31.07
N SER A 144 19.44 -0.56 32.39
CA SER A 144 19.03 -1.63 33.30
C SER A 144 17.52 -1.91 33.25
N PRO A 145 17.08 -3.18 33.40
CA PRO A 145 15.66 -3.50 33.52
C PRO A 145 15.13 -3.18 34.93
N VAL A 146 14.11 -2.32 34.99
CA VAL A 146 13.28 -2.09 36.18
C VAL A 146 12.41 -3.34 36.41
N LYS A 147 12.73 -4.09 37.47
CA LYS A 147 11.87 -5.17 38.00
C LYS A 147 10.73 -4.55 38.80
N SER A 148 9.54 -4.48 38.22
CA SER A 148 8.31 -4.25 38.99
C SER A 148 7.73 -5.60 39.42
N ALA A 149 7.95 -5.94 40.69
CA ALA A 149 7.27 -7.03 41.37
C ALA A 149 5.92 -6.52 41.90
N LEU A 150 4.81 -7.02 41.36
CA LEU A 150 3.48 -6.81 41.93
C LEU A 150 2.95 -8.16 42.44
N ALA A 151 2.67 -8.20 43.74
CA ALA A 151 2.20 -9.38 44.47
C ALA A 151 0.78 -9.81 44.05
N PRO A 152 0.42 -11.10 44.15
CA PRO A 152 -0.94 -11.56 43.94
C PRO A 152 -1.78 -11.37 45.20
N ALA A 153 -2.93 -10.71 45.07
CA ALA A 153 -3.96 -10.69 46.09
C ALA A 153 -4.76 -12.01 46.06
N THR A 154 -4.65 -12.76 47.14
CA THR A 154 -5.50 -13.90 47.49
C THR A 154 -6.90 -13.41 47.83
N ILE A 155 -7.93 -13.85 47.11
CA ILE A 155 -9.32 -13.74 47.58
C ILE A 155 -10.00 -15.10 47.44
N ASN A 156 -10.63 -15.45 48.56
CA ASN A 156 -11.22 -16.73 48.93
C ASN A 156 -12.33 -17.22 48.00
N THR A 157 -12.28 -18.53 47.80
CA THR A 157 -13.37 -19.44 47.44
C THR A 157 -14.51 -19.37 48.46
N SER A 158 -15.75 -19.22 47.98
CA SER A 158 -16.96 -19.61 48.71
C SER A 158 -17.81 -20.51 47.78
N PRO A 159 -18.21 -21.72 48.23
CA PRO A 159 -19.03 -22.63 47.45
C PRO A 159 -20.51 -22.39 47.75
N GLU A 160 -21.27 -21.85 46.79
CA GLU A 160 -22.73 -21.83 46.87
C GLU A 160 -23.34 -22.39 45.58
N LYS A 161 -23.87 -23.60 45.75
CA LYS A 161 -24.74 -24.36 44.84
C LYS A 161 -26.17 -23.87 45.11
N PRO A 162 -26.97 -23.48 44.09
CA PRO A 162 -28.04 -24.39 43.66
C PRO A 162 -28.52 -24.28 42.20
N GLU A 163 -29.14 -25.39 41.79
CA GLU A 163 -30.28 -25.51 40.87
C GLU A 163 -30.10 -25.31 39.36
N GLU A 164 -29.90 -26.47 38.74
CA GLU A 164 -30.07 -26.85 37.36
C GLU A 164 -31.50 -26.57 36.86
N THR A 165 -31.68 -25.44 36.15
CA THR A 165 -32.82 -25.22 35.25
C THR A 165 -32.31 -25.31 33.82
N THR A 166 -32.49 -26.49 33.21
CA THR A 166 -32.19 -26.79 31.82
C THR A 166 -33.12 -26.01 30.88
N ILE A 167 -32.67 -24.82 30.45
CA ILE A 167 -33.16 -24.17 29.23
C ILE A 167 -32.31 -24.72 28.08
N PRO A 168 -32.90 -25.19 26.96
CA PRO A 168 -32.13 -25.66 25.81
C PRO A 168 -31.29 -24.50 25.27
N THR A 169 -30.02 -24.49 25.64
CA THR A 169 -29.02 -23.59 25.09
C THR A 169 -28.84 -23.98 23.64
N SER A 170 -29.44 -23.18 22.75
CA SER A 170 -29.16 -23.20 21.32
C SER A 170 -27.65 -23.36 21.11
N PRO A 171 -27.19 -24.25 20.22
CA PRO A 171 -25.76 -24.46 20.00
C PRO A 171 -25.15 -23.11 19.65
N SER A 172 -24.38 -22.54 20.59
CA SER A 172 -23.59 -21.35 20.35
C SER A 172 -22.74 -21.67 19.14
N THR A 173 -23.15 -21.12 18.01
CA THR A 173 -22.47 -21.25 16.73
C THR A 173 -21.05 -20.83 17.02
N LEU A 174 -20.13 -21.79 17.01
CA LEU A 174 -18.72 -21.66 17.35
C LEU A 174 -18.18 -20.40 16.71
N SER A 175 -18.20 -19.29 17.46
CA SER A 175 -17.71 -18.03 16.96
C SER A 175 -16.21 -18.26 16.77
N PRO A 176 -15.69 -18.17 15.54
CA PRO A 176 -14.33 -18.56 15.24
C PRO A 176 -13.39 -17.78 16.17
N ARG A 177 -12.74 -18.56 17.05
CA ARG A 177 -11.73 -18.19 18.05
C ARG A 177 -11.04 -16.86 17.73
N ASN A 178 -11.35 -15.79 18.46
CA ASN A 178 -10.57 -14.54 18.58
C ASN A 178 -9.68 -14.18 17.37
N VAL A 179 -10.21 -14.25 16.15
CA VAL A 179 -9.43 -13.97 14.93
C VAL A 179 -9.37 -12.46 14.77
N THR A 180 -8.16 -11.91 14.72
CA THR A 180 -7.92 -10.52 14.34
C THR A 180 -7.60 -10.45 12.86
N TRP A 181 -8.28 -9.59 12.12
CA TRP A 181 -8.10 -9.46 10.68
C TRP A 181 -7.25 -8.25 10.35
N VAL A 182 -6.34 -8.40 9.39
CA VAL A 182 -5.62 -7.28 8.78
C VAL A 182 -6.05 -7.15 7.34
N VAL A 183 -6.48 -5.95 6.99
CA VAL A 183 -6.79 -5.54 5.62
C VAL A 183 -5.62 -4.72 5.14
N TYR A 184 -4.85 -5.25 4.19
CA TYR A 184 -3.70 -4.56 3.59
C TYR A 184 -4.11 -3.69 2.40
N LEU A 185 -5.15 -4.13 1.69
CA LEU A 185 -5.72 -3.42 0.56
C LEU A 185 -7.22 -3.66 0.52
N GLY A 186 -7.97 -2.67 0.98
CA GLY A 186 -9.43 -2.64 0.95
C GLY A 186 -10.01 -1.74 -0.14
N VAL A 187 -11.33 -1.60 -0.11
CA VAL A 187 -12.10 -0.63 -0.90
C VAL A 187 -11.65 0.77 -0.53
N ASN A 188 -11.53 1.65 -1.52
CA ASN A 188 -11.05 3.02 -1.35
C ASN A 188 -9.68 3.11 -0.67
N GLU A 189 -8.83 2.09 -0.84
CA GLU A 189 -7.48 2.05 -0.29
C GLU A 189 -7.43 2.14 1.24
N ILE A 190 -8.54 1.73 1.89
CA ILE A 190 -8.63 1.58 3.33
C ILE A 190 -7.88 0.31 3.74
N ASP A 191 -6.99 0.46 4.70
CA ASP A 191 -6.23 -0.59 5.34
C ASP A 191 -6.37 -0.48 6.86
N GLY A 192 -6.08 -1.55 7.59
CA GLY A 192 -6.12 -1.53 9.05
C GLY A 192 -6.30 -2.89 9.69
N ILE A 193 -6.43 -2.86 11.02
CA ILE A 193 -6.61 -4.03 11.87
C ILE A 193 -8.06 -4.02 12.41
N TYR A 194 -8.73 -5.16 12.31
CA TYR A 194 -10.14 -5.35 12.64
C TYR A 194 -10.32 -6.52 13.58
N TYR A 195 -11.15 -6.36 14.62
CA TYR A 195 -11.42 -7.41 15.62
C TYR A 195 -12.55 -8.36 15.22
N SER A 196 -13.29 -8.03 14.15
CA SER A 196 -14.40 -8.83 13.65
C SER A 196 -14.41 -8.86 12.13
N TRP A 197 -14.86 -9.97 11.57
CA TRP A 197 -15.09 -10.09 10.13
C TRP A 197 -16.33 -9.28 9.70
N VAL A 198 -17.43 -9.44 10.42
CA VAL A 198 -18.70 -8.71 10.23
C VAL A 198 -18.77 -7.49 11.14
N GLU A 199 -19.73 -6.59 10.89
CA GLU A 199 -19.97 -5.42 11.76
C GLU A 199 -20.20 -5.87 13.20
N SER A 200 -19.70 -5.09 14.15
CA SER A 200 -20.06 -5.28 15.56
C SER A 200 -21.51 -4.93 15.83
N GLU A 201 -22.06 -3.96 15.08
CA GLU A 201 -23.42 -3.46 15.18
C GLU A 201 -23.98 -3.16 13.79
N PRO A 202 -25.30 -3.35 13.55
CA PRO A 202 -25.91 -3.02 12.28
C PRO A 202 -25.64 -1.57 11.87
N LYS A 203 -25.13 -1.37 10.64
CA LYS A 203 -24.83 -0.07 10.00
C LYS A 203 -23.56 0.63 10.49
N LYS A 204 -22.75 -0.02 11.33
CA LYS A 204 -21.50 0.56 11.82
C LYS A 204 -20.34 0.41 10.83
N HIS A 205 -20.44 -0.53 9.89
CA HIS A 205 -19.46 -0.79 8.82
C HIS A 205 -18.01 -0.96 9.35
N ASP A 206 -17.86 -1.45 10.58
CA ASP A 206 -16.57 -1.58 11.29
C ASP A 206 -15.95 -2.99 11.18
N GLY A 207 -16.57 -3.88 10.41
CA GLY A 207 -16.03 -5.21 10.11
C GLY A 207 -15.10 -5.22 8.91
N ALA A 208 -14.10 -6.11 8.92
CA ALA A 208 -13.18 -6.30 7.80
C ALA A 208 -13.91 -6.58 6.48
N PHE A 209 -15.06 -7.26 6.51
CA PHE A 209 -15.87 -7.59 5.34
C PHE A 209 -16.21 -6.37 4.48
N TYR A 210 -16.62 -5.25 5.09
CA TYR A 210 -17.13 -4.07 4.39
C TYR A 210 -16.02 -3.33 3.65
N THR A 211 -14.86 -3.25 4.29
CA THR A 211 -13.64 -2.76 3.65
C THR A 211 -13.13 -3.70 2.56
N SER A 212 -13.72 -4.90 2.40
CA SER A 212 -13.28 -5.92 1.47
C SER A 212 -14.35 -6.28 0.40
N SER A 213 -15.50 -5.63 0.38
CA SER A 213 -16.61 -6.00 -0.52
C SER A 213 -16.46 -5.38 -1.92
N GLY A 214 -16.74 -6.14 -2.99
CA GLY A 214 -16.88 -5.59 -4.35
C GLY A 214 -15.61 -5.45 -5.22
N ASN A 215 -14.40 -5.60 -4.68
CA ASN A 215 -13.16 -5.51 -5.48
C ASN A 215 -12.40 -6.85 -5.53
N LYS A 216 -12.04 -7.30 -6.74
CA LYS A 216 -11.22 -8.52 -6.97
C LYS A 216 -9.79 -8.38 -6.44
N SER A 217 -9.34 -7.15 -6.16
CA SER A 217 -7.94 -6.85 -5.80
C SER A 217 -7.73 -6.73 -4.28
N LYS A 218 -8.60 -7.32 -3.46
CA LYS A 218 -8.51 -7.20 -2.00
C LYS A 218 -7.43 -8.11 -1.42
N ILE A 219 -6.77 -7.61 -0.38
CA ILE A 219 -5.74 -8.38 0.34
C ILE A 219 -6.06 -8.33 1.82
N VAL A 220 -6.52 -9.46 2.35
CA VAL A 220 -6.97 -9.61 3.74
C VAL A 220 -6.42 -10.91 4.30
N LYS A 221 -5.97 -10.88 5.56
CA LYS A 221 -5.46 -12.04 6.29
C LYS A 221 -5.98 -12.01 7.72
N GLY A 222 -6.57 -13.12 8.18
CA GLY A 222 -6.86 -13.32 9.60
C GLY A 222 -5.59 -13.67 10.36
N PHE A 223 -5.57 -13.50 11.68
CA PHE A 223 -4.50 -13.91 12.60
C PHE A 223 -5.10 -14.46 13.88
N LYS A 224 -4.44 -15.47 14.46
CA LYS A 224 -4.88 -16.12 15.71
C LYS A 224 -4.74 -15.23 16.95
N SER A 225 -3.91 -14.20 16.87
CA SER A 225 -3.64 -13.24 17.94
C SER A 225 -3.65 -11.82 17.39
N HIS A 226 -4.19 -10.90 18.19
CA HIS A 226 -4.12 -9.47 17.92
C HIS A 226 -2.68 -8.97 17.80
N GLU A 227 -1.77 -9.53 18.60
CA GLU A 227 -0.36 -9.13 18.60
C GLU A 227 0.32 -9.50 17.28
N CYS A 228 0.08 -10.71 16.76
CA CYS A 228 0.59 -11.11 15.44
C CYS A 228 0.03 -10.22 14.33
N ALA A 229 -1.27 -9.90 14.36
CA ALA A 229 -1.88 -8.98 13.40
C ALA A 229 -1.23 -7.58 13.44
N LYS A 230 -0.96 -7.07 14.65
CA LYS A 230 -0.34 -5.75 14.85
C LYS A 230 1.10 -5.70 14.37
N ILE A 231 1.91 -6.71 14.70
CA ILE A 231 3.30 -6.83 14.23
C ILE A 231 3.32 -6.86 12.70
N SER A 232 2.55 -7.78 12.12
CA SER A 232 2.42 -7.96 10.67
C SER A 232 2.02 -6.67 9.95
N TYR A 233 0.97 -5.98 10.42
CA TYR A 233 0.53 -4.71 9.86
C TYR A 233 1.60 -3.60 9.99
N ASN A 234 2.22 -3.45 11.16
CA ASN A 234 3.23 -2.42 11.40
C ASN A 234 4.47 -2.64 10.53
N GLU A 235 4.97 -3.88 10.44
CA GLU A 235 6.12 -4.19 9.57
C GLU A 235 5.83 -3.85 8.10
N THR A 236 4.65 -4.22 7.58
CA THR A 236 4.26 -3.90 6.20
C THR A 236 4.08 -2.40 5.99
N LYS A 237 3.61 -1.67 7.01
CA LYS A 237 3.46 -0.21 6.98
C LYS A 237 4.82 0.49 6.97
N GLU A 238 5.70 0.12 7.89
CA GLU A 238 7.04 0.70 8.04
C GLU A 238 7.94 0.42 6.84
N SER A 239 7.81 -0.76 6.22
CA SER A 239 8.58 -1.11 5.03
C SER A 239 8.04 -0.47 3.73
N GLY A 240 6.96 0.32 3.81
CA GLY A 240 6.35 1.00 2.66
C GLY A 240 5.55 0.09 1.72
N VAL A 241 5.40 -1.21 2.04
CA VAL A 241 4.66 -2.16 1.19
C VAL A 241 3.19 -1.78 1.07
N LEU A 242 2.58 -1.21 2.12
CA LEU A 242 1.20 -0.69 2.03
C LEU A 242 1.05 0.40 0.96
N ALA A 243 2.02 1.29 0.81
CA ALA A 243 1.97 2.33 -0.23
C ALA A 243 2.07 1.71 -1.64
N LEU A 244 2.91 0.68 -1.80
CA LEU A 244 3.03 -0.06 -3.06
C LEU A 244 1.71 -0.78 -3.44
N LEU A 245 1.01 -1.33 -2.45
CA LEU A 245 -0.27 -2.02 -2.68
C LEU A 245 -1.38 -1.08 -3.15
N LYS A 246 -1.36 0.19 -2.74
CA LYS A 246 -2.41 1.18 -3.07
C LYS A 246 -2.28 1.78 -4.45
N ASN A 247 -1.06 1.83 -5.02
CA ASN A 247 -0.84 2.42 -6.35
C ASN A 247 -1.65 1.66 -7.42
N ARG A 248 -2.45 2.33 -8.26
CA ARG A 248 -3.43 1.69 -9.18
C ARG A 248 -2.97 1.52 -10.64
N GLU A 249 -1.70 1.69 -10.97
CA GLU A 249 -1.29 1.67 -12.38
C GLU A 249 -1.47 0.29 -13.06
N ASP A 250 -1.12 0.29 -14.34
CA ASP A 250 -1.44 -0.71 -15.35
C ASP A 250 -1.10 -2.16 -14.94
N LYS A 251 -2.16 -2.94 -14.67
CA LYS A 251 -2.05 -4.28 -14.05
C LYS A 251 -1.35 -5.31 -14.93
N GLN A 252 -1.21 -5.08 -16.23
CA GLN A 252 -0.69 -6.09 -17.15
C GLN A 252 0.84 -6.16 -17.15
N MET A 253 1.52 -5.01 -17.00
CA MET A 253 2.98 -4.91 -17.02
C MET A 253 3.58 -4.76 -15.62
N GLU A 254 2.76 -4.80 -14.59
CA GLU A 254 3.20 -4.62 -13.21
C GLU A 254 3.94 -5.87 -12.71
N LYS A 255 5.20 -5.70 -12.32
CA LYS A 255 6.06 -6.71 -11.72
C LYS A 255 6.51 -6.25 -10.33
N PHE A 256 6.42 -7.16 -9.37
CA PHE A 256 6.87 -6.96 -7.99
C PHE A 256 8.09 -7.84 -7.75
N LEU A 257 9.23 -7.21 -7.54
CA LEU A 257 10.48 -7.87 -7.20
C LEU A 257 10.62 -7.83 -5.68
N VAL A 258 10.37 -8.97 -5.04
CA VAL A 258 10.62 -9.14 -3.61
C VAL A 258 12.10 -9.42 -3.43
N LEU A 259 12.86 -8.42 -2.99
CA LEU A 259 14.29 -8.54 -2.74
C LEU A 259 14.56 -9.07 -1.33
N GLN A 260 13.77 -8.63 -0.36
CA GLN A 260 13.82 -9.11 1.01
C GLN A 260 12.43 -9.58 1.45
N GLY A 261 12.29 -10.87 1.76
CA GLY A 261 11.02 -11.50 2.12
C GLY A 261 11.17 -12.97 2.50
N VAL A 262 10.07 -13.66 2.77
CA VAL A 262 10.06 -15.11 3.05
C VAL A 262 10.48 -15.92 1.82
N GLN A 263 10.02 -15.51 0.64
CA GLN A 263 10.42 -16.09 -0.63
C GLN A 263 10.75 -14.97 -1.61
N PRO A 264 12.02 -14.50 -1.66
CA PRO A 264 12.43 -13.54 -2.67
C PRO A 264 12.19 -14.06 -4.09
N GLY A 265 11.75 -13.17 -4.99
CA GLY A 265 11.37 -13.55 -6.35
C GLY A 265 10.59 -12.47 -7.10
N ILE A 266 10.10 -12.82 -8.28
CA ILE A 266 9.32 -11.95 -9.16
C ILE A 266 7.86 -12.40 -9.13
N TYR A 267 6.97 -11.46 -8.91
CA TYR A 267 5.54 -11.71 -8.79
C TYR A 267 4.73 -10.78 -9.68
N THR A 268 3.66 -11.30 -10.28
CA THR A 268 2.75 -10.54 -11.14
C THR A 268 1.47 -10.11 -10.42
N LYS A 269 1.15 -10.77 -9.31
CA LYS A 269 -0.08 -10.54 -8.54
C LYS A 269 0.26 -9.99 -7.17
N ARG A 270 -0.44 -8.92 -6.77
CA ARG A 270 -0.28 -8.30 -5.45
C ARG A 270 -0.51 -9.26 -4.29
N PHE A 271 -1.55 -10.07 -4.39
CA PHE A 271 -1.83 -11.11 -3.40
C PHE A 271 -0.69 -12.11 -3.28
N GLU A 272 -0.08 -12.51 -4.40
CA GLU A 272 0.95 -13.54 -4.43
C GLU A 272 2.27 -13.04 -3.82
N PHE A 273 2.71 -11.82 -4.14
CA PHE A 273 3.91 -11.30 -3.50
C PHE A 273 3.68 -11.02 -2.01
N MET A 274 2.47 -10.59 -1.60
CA MET A 274 2.17 -10.37 -0.18
C MET A 274 2.10 -11.68 0.61
N SER A 275 1.44 -12.71 0.07
CA SER A 275 1.22 -13.98 0.73
C SER A 275 2.42 -14.93 0.65
N THR A 276 2.98 -15.13 -0.54
CA THR A 276 4.08 -16.04 -0.81
C THR A 276 5.42 -15.33 -0.64
N GLY A 277 5.59 -14.17 -1.29
CA GLY A 277 6.88 -13.47 -1.29
C GLY A 277 7.26 -12.90 0.07
N LEU A 278 6.35 -12.19 0.71
CA LEU A 278 6.56 -11.54 2.01
C LEU A 278 6.07 -12.37 3.19
N GLY A 279 5.25 -13.41 2.98
CA GLY A 279 4.70 -14.19 4.09
C GLY A 279 3.86 -13.37 5.06
N TRP A 280 3.16 -12.35 4.58
CA TRP A 280 2.40 -11.38 5.38
C TRP A 280 3.25 -10.49 6.30
N ARG A 281 4.51 -10.22 5.94
CA ARG A 281 5.41 -9.37 6.73
C ARG A 281 5.83 -8.11 5.97
N GLY A 282 6.60 -7.27 6.65
CA GLY A 282 7.41 -6.24 5.98
C GLY A 282 8.54 -6.85 5.16
N GLY A 283 9.14 -6.04 4.30
CA GLY A 283 10.24 -6.45 3.46
C GLY A 283 10.62 -5.39 2.44
N ILE A 284 11.56 -5.71 1.55
CA ILE A 284 11.98 -4.82 0.47
C ILE A 284 11.35 -5.34 -0.81
N VAL A 285 10.47 -4.53 -1.39
CA VAL A 285 9.81 -4.81 -2.66
C VAL A 285 10.05 -3.65 -3.60
N GLU A 286 10.51 -3.96 -4.80
CA GLU A 286 10.55 -3.02 -5.90
C GLU A 286 9.42 -3.29 -6.88
N ARG A 287 8.84 -2.21 -7.40
CA ARG A 287 7.75 -2.26 -8.36
C ARG A 287 8.24 -1.73 -9.70
N HIS A 288 8.02 -2.49 -10.76
CA HIS A 288 8.48 -2.16 -12.11
C HIS A 288 7.33 -2.36 -13.12
N LEU A 289 7.25 -1.49 -14.12
CA LEU A 289 6.31 -1.60 -15.25
C LEU A 289 7.05 -2.11 -16.49
N VAL A 290 7.37 -3.40 -16.48
CA VAL A 290 8.24 -4.03 -17.49
C VAL A 290 7.71 -5.42 -17.87
N ASP A 291 8.18 -5.95 -18.99
CA ASP A 291 7.90 -7.34 -19.35
C ASP A 291 8.64 -8.35 -18.46
N ASP A 292 8.34 -9.63 -18.63
CA ASP A 292 8.93 -10.70 -17.82
C ASP A 292 10.44 -10.84 -18.04
N VAL A 293 10.95 -10.56 -19.25
CA VAL A 293 12.37 -10.71 -19.58
C VAL A 293 13.19 -9.66 -18.82
N MET A 294 12.77 -8.40 -18.91
CA MET A 294 13.40 -7.29 -18.20
C MET A 294 13.30 -7.45 -16.68
N ALA A 295 12.19 -7.98 -16.16
CA ALA A 295 12.05 -8.24 -14.72
C ALA A 295 13.07 -9.28 -14.23
N VAL A 296 13.32 -10.33 -15.00
CA VAL A 296 14.34 -11.35 -14.70
C VAL A 296 15.73 -10.75 -14.70
N GLU A 297 16.06 -9.93 -15.71
CA GLU A 297 17.37 -9.26 -15.77
C GLU A 297 17.60 -8.35 -14.56
N ILE A 298 16.61 -7.55 -14.17
CA ILE A 298 16.70 -6.67 -13.00
C ILE A 298 16.87 -7.50 -11.72
N PHE A 299 16.13 -8.59 -11.58
CA PHE A 299 16.21 -9.44 -10.38
C PHE A 299 17.56 -10.14 -10.25
N GLU A 300 18.09 -10.74 -11.33
CA GLU A 300 19.42 -11.36 -11.33
C GLU A 300 20.51 -10.32 -11.08
N GLN A 301 20.38 -9.09 -11.63
CA GLN A 301 21.28 -8.00 -11.28
C GLN A 301 21.28 -7.71 -9.77
N ARG A 302 20.10 -7.64 -9.12
CA ARG A 302 20.03 -7.40 -7.65
C ARG A 302 20.60 -8.56 -6.85
N LYS A 303 20.50 -9.78 -7.35
CA LYS A 303 21.08 -10.98 -6.77
C LYS A 303 22.61 -10.97 -6.86
N ASP A 304 23.17 -10.61 -8.01
CA ASP A 304 24.62 -10.44 -8.20
C ASP A 304 25.20 -9.32 -7.31
N GLU A 305 24.41 -8.28 -7.04
CA GLU A 305 24.73 -7.21 -6.09
C GLU A 305 24.60 -7.63 -4.61
N GLY A 306 24.16 -8.86 -4.32
CA GLY A 306 23.97 -9.35 -2.95
C GLY A 306 22.83 -8.68 -2.19
N LYS A 307 21.86 -8.07 -2.90
CA LYS A 307 20.70 -7.38 -2.29
C LYS A 307 19.53 -8.30 -1.97
N ILE A 308 19.62 -9.59 -2.29
CA ILE A 308 18.57 -10.57 -2.02
C ILE A 308 18.78 -11.15 -0.62
N ALA A 309 17.75 -11.09 0.22
CA ALA A 309 17.79 -11.59 1.58
C ALA A 309 16.51 -12.37 1.93
N ILE A 310 16.68 -13.55 2.53
CA ILE A 310 15.57 -14.39 2.99
C ILE A 310 15.27 -14.03 4.44
N ILE A 311 14.01 -13.71 4.72
CA ILE A 311 13.47 -13.57 6.07
C ILE A 311 12.92 -14.93 6.49
N HIS A 312 13.40 -15.48 7.60
CA HIS A 312 12.82 -16.70 8.14
C HIS A 312 11.38 -16.43 8.61
N ALA A 313 10.45 -17.24 8.11
CA ALA A 313 9.07 -17.18 8.55
C ALA A 313 9.00 -17.71 9.99
N ASP A 314 8.60 -16.85 10.92
CA ASP A 314 8.23 -17.32 12.25
C ASP A 314 6.93 -18.12 12.15
N ASP A 315 6.86 -19.26 12.85
CA ASP A 315 5.70 -20.18 12.84
C ASP A 315 4.36 -19.50 13.21
N HIS A 316 4.44 -18.30 13.79
CA HIS A 316 3.31 -17.47 14.17
C HIS A 316 2.47 -16.97 12.99
N PHE A 317 3.03 -16.84 11.79
CA PHE A 317 2.33 -16.25 10.63
C PHE A 317 1.72 -17.28 9.65
N LEU A 318 2.20 -18.52 9.70
CA LEU A 318 1.81 -19.57 8.74
C LEU A 318 0.49 -20.27 9.08
N ASN A 319 0.05 -20.17 10.32
CA ASN A 319 -1.09 -20.96 10.80
C ASN A 319 -2.38 -20.13 10.87
N LEU A 320 -3.26 -20.28 9.87
CA LEU A 320 -4.71 -20.09 10.03
C LEU A 320 -5.48 -21.24 9.39
#